data_AF-A0A5C4L8F4-F1
#
_entry.id   AF-A0A5C4L8F4-F1
#
_cell.length_a   1.000
_cell.length_b   1.000
_cell.length_c   1.000
_cell.angle_alpha   90.00
_cell.angle_beta   90.00
_cell.angle_gamma   90.00
#
_symmetry.space_group_name_H-M   'P 1'
#
loop_
_entity.id
_entity.type
_entity.pdbx_description
1 polymer ?
#
loop_
_entity_poly.entity_id
_entity_poly.type
_entity_poly.pdbx_seq_one_letter_code
_entity_poly.pdbx_strand_id
1 'polypeptide(L)'
;MSRFRSMPIFRPGIVGVFTMGADAVILTKAMKKVPEASEAARALGDPFNRARRERALRILEALPARRQARILAEYDRKRRDGGDE
;
A
#
# COMPACT_ATOMS: atom_id res chain seq x y z
N MET A 1 -5.77 15.32 2.33
CA MET A 1 -6.01 14.04 3.02
C MET A 1 -5.35 12.91 2.23
N SER A 2 -4.40 12.20 2.83
CA SER A 2 -3.67 11.11 2.15
C SER A 2 -4.59 9.91 1.91
N ARG A 3 -4.81 9.54 0.64
CA ARG A 3 -5.63 8.37 0.24
C ARG A 3 -5.13 7.05 0.84
N PHE A 4 -3.84 6.96 1.20
CA PHE A 4 -3.26 5.77 1.82
C PHE A 4 -3.93 5.40 3.15
N ARG A 5 -4.22 6.37 4.04
CA ARG A 5 -4.84 6.07 5.35
C ARG A 5 -6.21 5.41 5.24
N SER A 6 -6.90 5.63 4.12
CA SER A 6 -8.21 5.05 3.85
C SER A 6 -8.15 3.61 3.30
N MET A 7 -6.95 3.10 3.02
CA MET A 7 -6.79 1.76 2.46
C MET A 7 -7.01 0.66 3.52
N PRO A 8 -7.55 -0.50 3.13
CA PRO A 8 -7.78 -1.65 4.00
C PRO A 8 -6.58 -2.00 4.90
N ILE A 9 -5.38 -2.00 4.31
CA ILE A 9 -4.15 -2.32 5.01
C ILE A 9 -3.81 -1.36 6.15
N PHE A 10 -4.18 -0.08 6.04
CA PHE A 10 -3.90 0.92 7.06
C PHE A 10 -5.10 1.21 7.98
N ARG A 11 -6.24 0.53 7.78
CA ARG A 11 -7.46 0.64 8.59
C ARG A 11 -7.66 -0.58 9.47
N PRO A 12 -7.06 -0.61 10.68
CA PRO A 12 -7.28 -1.71 11.61
C PRO A 12 -8.77 -1.79 12.00
N GLY A 13 -9.35 -2.99 11.95
CA GLY A 13 -10.69 -3.27 12.49
C GLY A 13 -11.87 -3.22 11.51
N ILE A 14 -11.65 -2.88 10.24
CA ILE A 14 -12.74 -2.76 9.25
C ILE A 14 -12.74 -3.90 8.22
N VAL A 15 -11.62 -4.62 8.08
CA VAL A 15 -11.38 -5.58 7.00
C VAL A 15 -10.74 -6.85 7.54
N GLY A 16 -11.13 -8.00 6.97
CA GLY A 16 -10.59 -9.31 7.32
C GLY A 16 -9.12 -9.47 6.94
N VAL A 17 -8.44 -10.40 7.63
CA VAL A 17 -7.01 -10.74 7.46
C VAL A 17 -6.65 -11.04 6.01
N PHE A 18 -7.52 -11.74 5.28
CA PHE A 18 -7.32 -12.08 3.86
C PHE A 18 -7.31 -10.85 2.95
N THR A 19 -8.28 -9.94 3.10
CA THR A 19 -8.33 -8.69 2.35
C THR A 19 -7.10 -7.84 2.64
N MET A 20 -6.71 -7.76 3.91
CA MET A 20 -5.51 -7.04 4.34
C MET A 20 -4.22 -7.58 3.69
N GLY A 21 -4.09 -8.91 3.63
CA GLY A 21 -2.96 -9.57 2.98
C GLY A 21 -2.92 -9.33 1.47
N ALA A 22 -4.06 -9.51 0.78
CA ALA A 22 -4.16 -9.25 -0.66
C ALA A 22 -3.81 -7.79 -1.00
N ASP A 23 -4.35 -6.83 -0.25
CA ASP A 23 -4.03 -5.41 -0.36
C ASP A 23 -2.54 -5.12 -0.17
N ALA A 24 -1.89 -5.79 0.79
CA ALA A 24 -0.46 -5.63 1.02
C ALA A 24 0.37 -6.08 -0.17
N VAL A 25 0.01 -7.20 -0.79
CA VAL A 25 0.70 -7.70 -1.99
C VAL A 25 0.51 -6.73 -3.15
N ILE A 26 -0.72 -6.28 -3.40
CA ILE A 26 -1.05 -5.34 -4.48
C ILE A 26 -0.29 -4.03 -4.30
N LEU A 27 -0.36 -3.46 -3.09
CA LEU A 27 0.31 -2.21 -2.76
C LEU A 27 1.84 -2.34 -2.86
N THR A 28 2.42 -3.45 -2.40
CA THR A 28 3.85 -3.73 -2.56
C THR A 28 4.26 -3.81 -4.03
N LYS A 29 3.45 -4.46 -4.88
CA LYS A 29 3.69 -4.52 -6.33
C LYS A 29 3.60 -3.12 -6.96
N ALA A 30 2.65 -2.28 -6.54
CA ALA A 30 2.52 -0.90 -7.01
C ALA A 30 3.72 -0.04 -6.60
N MET A 31 4.19 -0.16 -5.35
CA MET A 31 5.38 0.55 -4.88
C MET A 31 6.64 0.17 -5.67
N LYS A 32 6.81 -1.10 -6.06
CA LYS A 32 7.97 -1.54 -6.87
C LYS A 32 8.09 -0.86 -8.24
N LYS A 33 7.00 -0.28 -8.77
CA LYS A 33 7.01 0.50 -10.02
C LYS A 33 7.49 1.94 -9.82
N VAL A 34 7.61 2.40 -8.58
CA VAL A 34 8.09 3.73 -8.21
C VAL A 34 9.37 3.56 -7.38
N PRO A 35 10.56 3.80 -7.95
CA PRO A 35 11.83 3.46 -7.30
C PRO A 35 11.98 4.10 -5.91
N GLU A 36 11.50 5.34 -5.73
CA GLU A 36 11.56 6.03 -4.43
C GLU A 36 10.57 5.48 -3.38
N ALA A 37 9.65 4.60 -3.76
CA ALA A 37 8.75 3.90 -2.83
C ALA A 37 9.29 2.54 -2.37
N SER A 38 10.49 2.15 -2.81
CA SER A 38 11.11 0.87 -2.43
C SER A 38 11.32 0.74 -0.92
N GLU A 39 11.63 1.84 -0.24
CA GLU A 39 11.73 1.85 1.23
C GLU A 39 10.39 1.61 1.91
N ALA A 40 9.29 2.16 1.37
CA ALA A 40 7.95 1.89 1.88
C ALA A 40 7.56 0.42 1.67
N ALA A 41 7.93 -0.18 0.54
CA ALA A 41 7.68 -1.60 0.26
C ALA A 41 8.43 -2.50 1.24
N ARG A 42 9.70 -2.18 1.52
CA ARG A 42 10.51 -2.88 2.52
C ARG A 42 9.96 -2.70 3.93
N ALA A 43 9.56 -1.48 4.29
CA ALA A 43 8.95 -1.20 5.58
C ALA A 43 7.63 -1.94 5.78
N LEU A 44 6.83 -2.11 4.71
CA LEU A 44 5.55 -2.80 4.76
C LEU A 44 5.72 -4.30 5.03
N GLY A 45 6.72 -4.95 4.41
CA GLY A 45 7.24 -6.30 4.64
C GLY A 45 6.31 -7.34 5.28
N ASP A 46 5.96 -7.14 6.55
CA ASP A 46 4.87 -7.87 7.22
C ASP A 46 3.67 -6.93 7.47
N PRO A 47 2.55 -7.09 6.75
CA PRO A 47 1.40 -6.20 6.87
C PRO A 47 0.61 -6.44 8.16
N PHE A 48 0.86 -7.50 8.93
CA PHE A 48 0.17 -7.76 10.20
C PHE A 48 0.85 -7.01 11.36
N ASN A 49 2.14 -6.72 11.24
CA ASN A 49 2.88 -5.89 12.18
C ASN A 49 2.49 -4.41 12.07
N ARG A 50 1.82 -3.92 13.11
CA ARG A 50 1.34 -2.53 13.18
C ARG A 50 2.45 -1.49 13.01
N ALA A 51 3.59 -1.67 13.67
CA ALA A 51 4.70 -0.71 13.60
C ALA A 51 5.27 -0.60 12.18
N ARG A 52 5.35 -1.74 11.47
CA ARG A 52 5.77 -1.79 10.07
C ARG A 52 4.81 -1.05 9.15
N ARG A 53 3.51 -1.25 9.32
CA ARG A 53 2.49 -0.51 8.57
C ARG A 53 2.57 0.99 8.79
N GLU A 54 2.67 1.43 10.05
CA GLU A 54 2.77 2.85 10.36
C GLU A 54 4.04 3.47 9.77
N ARG A 55 5.16 2.74 9.78
CA ARG A 55 6.40 3.16 9.12
C ARG A 55 6.22 3.27 7.60
N ALA A 56 5.63 2.27 6.96
CA ALA A 56 5.37 2.28 5.53
C ALA A 56 4.46 3.46 5.13
N LEU A 57 3.40 3.70 5.90
CA LEU A 57 2.48 4.82 5.69
C LEU A 57 3.22 6.16 5.77
N ARG A 58 4.07 6.38 6.79
CA ARG A 58 4.85 7.61 6.92
C ARG A 58 5.75 7.85 5.71
N ILE A 59 6.42 6.80 5.20
CA ILE A 59 7.27 6.92 4.01
C ILE A 59 6.41 7.29 2.79
N LEU A 60 5.26 6.65 2.60
CA LEU A 60 4.34 6.95 1.50
C LEU A 60 3.81 8.39 1.56
N GLU A 61 3.45 8.88 2.74
CA GLU A 61 2.97 10.25 2.95
C GLU A 61 4.07 11.30 2.74
N ALA A 62 5.33 10.94 2.98
CA ALA A 62 6.48 11.80 2.73
C ALA A 62 6.86 11.90 1.24
N LEU A 63 6.35 11.01 0.37
CA LEU A 63 6.64 11.08 -1.07
C LEU A 63 5.98 12.30 -1.72
N PRO A 64 6.56 12.86 -2.80
CA PRO A 64 5.91 13.90 -3.60
C PRO A 64 4.52 13.47 -4.08
N ALA A 65 3.56 14.39 -4.13
CA ALA A 65 2.17 14.11 -4.52
C ALA A 65 2.04 13.40 -5.87
N ARG A 66 2.90 13.73 -6.86
CA ARG A 66 2.95 13.03 -8.16
C ARG A 66 3.29 11.54 -8.02
N ARG A 67 4.20 11.18 -7.12
CA ARG A 67 4.58 9.79 -6.86
C ARG A 67 3.48 9.06 -6.09
N GLN A 68 2.89 9.73 -5.09
CA GLN A 68 1.73 9.20 -4.38
C GLN A 68 0.60 8.84 -5.34
N ALA A 69 0.27 9.76 -6.26
CA ALA A 69 -0.74 9.53 -7.29
C ALA A 69 -0.41 8.35 -8.20
N ARG A 70 0.86 8.20 -8.64
CA ARG A 70 1.30 7.04 -9.44
C ARG A 70 1.13 5.72 -8.69
N ILE A 71 1.53 5.66 -7.41
CA ILE A 71 1.37 4.44 -6.59
C ILE A 71 -0.12 4.09 -6.45
N LEU A 72 -0.97 5.08 -6.18
CA LEU A 72 -2.41 4.87 -6.04
C LEU A 72 -3.06 4.42 -7.35
N ALA A 73 -2.64 4.99 -8.48
CA ALA A 73 -3.12 4.57 -9.81
C ALA A 73 -2.72 3.13 -10.14
N GLU A 74 -1.46 2.76 -9.88
CA GLU A 74 -0.98 1.38 -10.09
C GLU A 74 -1.65 0.38 -9.13
N TYR A 75 -1.90 0.78 -7.89
CA TYR A 75 -2.65 -0.03 -6.92
C TYR A 75 -4.09 -0.26 -7.39
N ASP A 76 -4.78 0.79 -7.84
CA ASP A 76 -6.17 0.69 -8.33
C ASP A 76 -6.25 -0.18 -9.59
N ARG A 77 -5.33 0.03 -10.53
CA ARG A 77 -5.19 -0.81 -11.72
C ARG A 77 -5.04 -2.28 -11.35
N LYS A 78 -4.09 -2.61 -10.47
CA LYS A 78 -3.83 -4.01 -10.06
C LYS A 78 -4.96 -4.62 -9.25
N ARG A 79 -5.68 -3.82 -8.47
CA ARG A 79 -6.84 -4.29 -7.71
C ARG A 79 -8.01 -4.66 -8.62
N ARG A 80 -8.19 -3.96 -9.75
CA ARG A 80 -9.19 -4.31 -10.77
C ARG A 80 -8.75 -5.53 -11.60
N ASP A 81 -7.46 -5.62 -11.90
CA ASP A 81 -6.85 -6.70 -12.69
C ASP A 81 -6.85 -8.05 -11.96
N GLY A 82 -6.77 -8.04 -10.62
CA GLY A 82 -6.87 -9.24 -9.78
C GLY A 82 -8.26 -9.86 -9.66
N GLY A 83 -9.17 -9.56 -10.60
CA GLY A 83 -10.43 -10.30 -10.82
C GLY A 83 -10.26 -11.54 -11.71
N ASP A 84 -9.08 -11.71 -12.32
CA ASP A 84 -8.78 -12.79 -13.24
C ASP A 84 -7.40 -13.40 -12.92
N GLU A 85 -7.32 -14.23 -11.88
CA GLU A 85 -6.32 -15.32 -11.79
C GLU A 85 -6.80 -16.42 -10.84
#